data_AF-A0A2U1RZM6-F1
#
_entry.id   AF-A0A2U1RZM6-F1
#
_cell.length_a   1.000
_cell.length_b   1.000
_cell.length_c   1.000
_cell.angle_alpha   90.00
_cell.angle_beta   90.00
_cell.angle_gamma   90.00
#
_symmetry.space_group_name_H-M   'P 1'
#
loop_
_entity.id
_entity.type
_entity.pdbx_description
1 polymer ?
#
loop_
_entity_poly.entity_id
_entity_poly.type
_entity_poly.pdbx_seq_one_letter_code
_entity_poly.pdbx_strand_id
1 'polypeptide(L)'
;MNLRSLMRPRGPRIWMFGSRQRLIRSASPTCLRASMRRSSGSGPRRRQVSEQQSLRTSPVRRERMRNYRGRLVMVAWSALLSFAACANITVNIYFPEKDVKSAYKSLEEELLQAPKKEQQEAPAESPRSYLQQDRQSLLAMMRSSRLTLVTEAMAQDDLSRRITEEIKSYPEVIAAYKGIGRRLPTLNQLRDRGLVGEANDGKVVVRADPSQVGEADAALLREENSDREVVINGMAKAILKLTRQEGASANLARVKSQASETFASIRRDAARPGWWVQHPNGAWTRK
;
A
#
# COMPACT_ATOMS: atom_id res chain seq x y z
N MET A 1 68.86 -6.82 31.51
CA MET A 1 68.02 -6.00 32.39
C MET A 1 66.56 -6.15 31.97
N ASN A 2 65.75 -6.65 32.90
CA ASN A 2 64.31 -6.84 32.83
C ASN A 2 63.57 -5.49 32.70
N LEU A 3 62.45 -5.47 31.98
CA LEU A 3 61.14 -5.03 32.49
C LEU A 3 60.03 -5.32 31.46
N ARG A 4 59.37 -6.46 31.70
CA ARG A 4 58.02 -6.77 31.19
C ARG A 4 57.02 -5.77 31.77
N SER A 5 56.21 -5.13 30.94
CA SER A 5 54.99 -4.45 31.42
C SER A 5 53.76 -5.14 30.84
N LEU A 6 53.07 -5.85 31.73
CA LEU A 6 51.82 -6.56 31.53
C LEU A 6 50.65 -5.58 31.61
N MET A 7 50.03 -5.22 30.49
CA MET A 7 48.70 -4.62 30.51
C MET A 7 47.64 -5.71 30.62
N ARG A 8 46.90 -5.69 31.74
CA ARG A 8 45.75 -6.56 32.02
C ARG A 8 44.49 -6.07 31.27
N PRO A 9 43.62 -6.99 30.81
CA PRO A 9 42.34 -6.63 30.23
C PRO A 9 41.32 -6.24 31.30
N ARG A 10 40.54 -5.17 31.05
CA ARG A 10 39.34 -4.83 31.84
C ARG A 10 38.14 -5.58 31.28
N GLY A 11 37.62 -6.52 32.08
CA GLY A 11 36.36 -7.21 31.84
C GLY A 11 35.12 -6.35 32.11
N PRO A 12 33.91 -6.86 31.80
CA PRO A 12 32.73 -6.07 31.47
C PRO A 12 31.94 -5.60 32.71
N ARG A 13 31.39 -4.37 32.63
CA ARG A 13 30.34 -3.90 33.54
C ARG A 13 28.97 -4.30 33.00
N ILE A 14 28.41 -5.36 33.56
CA ILE A 14 27.04 -5.80 33.37
C ILE A 14 26.13 -4.81 34.11
N TRP A 15 25.34 -4.03 33.37
CA TRP A 15 24.23 -3.25 33.92
C TRP A 15 22.95 -4.06 33.75
N MET A 16 22.45 -4.62 34.85
CA MET A 16 21.10 -5.18 34.94
C MET A 16 20.12 -4.05 35.19
N PHE A 17 19.42 -3.58 34.16
CA PHE A 17 18.22 -2.75 34.33
C PHE A 17 16.98 -3.65 34.35
N GLY A 18 16.39 -3.75 35.54
CA GLY A 18 15.16 -4.49 35.80
C GLY A 18 13.92 -3.83 35.19
N SER A 19 13.18 -4.65 34.44
CA SER A 19 11.79 -5.00 34.69
C SER A 19 10.83 -3.92 35.23
N ARG A 20 10.03 -3.35 34.33
CA ARG A 20 8.61 -3.03 34.61
C ARG A 20 7.75 -3.32 33.37
N GLN A 21 7.33 -4.58 33.24
CA GLN A 21 6.23 -4.95 32.36
C GLN A 21 4.93 -4.38 32.94
N ARG A 22 4.33 -3.43 32.21
CA ARG A 22 2.97 -2.96 32.47
C ARG A 22 2.01 -3.91 31.77
N LEU A 23 1.40 -4.82 32.54
CA LEU A 23 0.24 -5.60 32.13
C LEU A 23 -0.91 -4.62 31.80
N ILE A 24 -1.23 -4.46 30.53
CA ILE A 24 -2.48 -3.84 30.09
C ILE A 24 -3.49 -4.97 29.99
N ARG A 25 -4.37 -5.06 30.99
CA ARG A 25 -5.58 -5.89 30.98
C ARG A 25 -6.49 -5.40 29.86
N SER A 26 -6.72 -6.26 28.86
CA SER A 26 -7.81 -6.15 27.91
C SER A 26 -9.13 -6.45 28.63
N ALA A 27 -9.99 -5.45 28.74
CA ALA A 27 -11.38 -5.63 29.16
C ALA A 27 -12.25 -5.80 27.90
N SER A 28 -12.77 -7.00 27.72
CA SER A 28 -13.80 -7.32 26.73
C SER A 28 -15.15 -6.74 27.16
N PRO A 29 -15.92 -6.07 26.28
CA PRO A 29 -17.27 -5.64 26.60
C PRO A 29 -18.27 -6.79 26.43
N THR A 30 -18.93 -7.12 27.55
CA THR A 30 -19.98 -8.13 27.68
C THR A 30 -21.24 -7.70 26.93
N CYS A 31 -21.75 -8.58 26.07
CA CYS A 31 -23.04 -8.46 25.39
C CYS A 31 -24.20 -8.39 26.40
N LEU A 32 -24.90 -7.26 26.44
CA LEU A 32 -26.15 -7.10 27.18
C LEU A 32 -27.32 -7.49 26.27
N ARG A 33 -27.87 -8.67 26.55
CA ARG A 33 -29.02 -9.29 25.87
C ARG A 33 -30.31 -8.72 26.49
N ALA A 34 -30.93 -7.74 25.82
CA ALA A 34 -32.21 -7.19 26.23
C ALA A 34 -33.36 -8.13 25.80
N SER A 35 -33.91 -8.83 26.80
CA SER A 35 -35.17 -9.57 26.73
C SER A 35 -36.33 -8.57 26.94
N MET A 36 -37.18 -8.38 25.93
CA MET A 36 -38.47 -7.70 26.10
C MET A 36 -39.63 -8.67 25.90
N ARG A 37 -40.36 -8.83 27.00
CA ARG A 37 -41.60 -9.59 27.18
C ARG A 37 -42.70 -9.13 26.22
N ARG A 38 -43.37 -10.10 25.61
CA ARG A 38 -44.76 -9.99 25.15
C ARG A 38 -45.70 -9.85 26.35
N SER A 39 -46.63 -8.90 26.30
CA SER A 39 -47.86 -8.94 27.11
C SER A 39 -49.08 -8.89 26.19
N SER A 40 -49.82 -9.98 26.18
CA SER A 40 -51.18 -10.16 25.71
C SER A 40 -52.20 -9.69 26.75
N GLY A 41 -53.35 -9.16 26.30
CA GLY A 41 -54.53 -8.84 27.13
C GLY A 41 -55.46 -7.88 26.39
N SER A 42 -56.47 -8.39 25.65
CA SER A 42 -57.85 -8.67 26.10
C SER A 42 -58.73 -7.40 26.19
N GLY A 43 -59.67 -7.25 25.24
CA GLY A 43 -60.91 -6.46 25.43
C GLY A 43 -61.87 -7.16 26.40
N PRO A 44 -63.20 -6.88 26.43
CA PRO A 44 -64.01 -5.91 25.67
C PRO A 44 -64.92 -5.04 26.60
N ARG A 45 -65.60 -4.01 26.08
CA ARG A 45 -67.05 -3.78 26.34
C ARG A 45 -67.65 -2.57 25.62
N ARG A 46 -68.76 -2.86 24.94
CA ARG A 46 -69.78 -1.97 24.38
C ARG A 46 -70.48 -1.17 25.49
N ARG A 47 -70.71 0.13 25.26
CA ARG A 47 -71.90 0.87 25.71
C ARG A 47 -72.17 2.03 24.75
N GLN A 48 -73.25 1.92 23.99
CA GLN A 48 -73.94 3.05 23.37
C GLN A 48 -74.81 3.71 24.43
N VAL A 49 -74.83 5.04 24.48
CA VAL A 49 -76.05 5.85 24.64
C VAL A 49 -75.82 7.16 23.85
N SER A 50 -76.87 7.59 23.15
CA SER A 50 -77.13 8.92 22.57
C SER A 50 -76.88 10.04 23.61
N GLU A 51 -76.75 11.32 23.29
CA GLU A 51 -77.67 12.14 22.52
C GLU A 51 -77.06 13.54 22.33
N GLN A 52 -77.40 14.13 21.18
CA GLN A 52 -77.48 15.54 20.80
C GLN A 52 -76.92 16.61 21.76
N GLN A 53 -76.11 17.53 21.22
CA GLN A 53 -76.53 18.91 20.93
C GLN A 53 -75.33 19.81 20.59
N SER A 54 -75.65 20.83 19.79
CA SER A 54 -74.95 22.13 19.75
C SER A 54 -73.76 22.26 18.79
N LEU A 55 -74.14 22.57 17.55
CA LEU A 55 -73.47 23.51 16.64
C LEU A 55 -72.69 24.61 17.36
N ARG A 56 -71.38 24.72 17.06
CA ARG A 56 -70.67 25.99 16.91
C ARG A 56 -69.35 25.75 16.18
N THR A 57 -69.39 25.93 14.87
CA THR A 57 -68.22 26.04 14.01
C THR A 57 -67.45 27.31 14.38
N SER A 58 -66.37 27.17 15.15
CA SER A 58 -65.41 28.26 15.41
C SER A 58 -64.41 28.38 14.26
N PRO A 59 -64.36 29.50 13.52
CA PRO A 59 -63.38 29.75 12.48
C PRO A 59 -62.10 30.34 13.09
N VAL A 60 -61.44 29.62 14.01
CA VAL A 60 -60.16 30.08 14.61
C VAL A 60 -59.10 28.96 14.59
N ARG A 61 -59.23 28.02 13.65
CA ARG A 61 -58.32 26.87 13.53
C ARG A 61 -57.66 26.74 12.15
N ARG A 62 -57.57 27.83 11.39
CA ARG A 62 -56.84 27.86 10.10
C ARG A 62 -55.49 28.60 10.14
N GLU A 63 -55.23 29.46 11.12
CA GLU A 63 -53.95 30.18 11.18
C GLU A 63 -52.83 29.42 11.91
N ARG A 64 -53.16 28.51 12.84
CA ARG A 64 -52.12 27.80 13.61
C ARG A 64 -51.39 26.71 12.81
N MET A 65 -51.96 26.17 11.72
CA MET A 65 -51.35 25.09 10.94
C MET A 65 -50.35 25.57 9.87
N ARG A 66 -50.32 26.86 9.54
CA ARG A 66 -49.39 27.43 8.54
C ARG A 66 -47.96 27.52 9.09
N ASN A 67 -47.82 27.75 10.40
CA ASN A 67 -46.51 27.85 11.07
C ASN A 67 -45.81 26.51 11.28
N TYR A 68 -46.56 25.40 11.41
CA TYR A 68 -45.96 24.07 11.53
C TYR A 68 -45.42 23.53 10.21
N ARG A 69 -46.06 23.89 9.06
CA ARG A 69 -45.54 23.51 7.74
C ARG A 69 -44.19 24.17 7.45
N GLY A 70 -44.03 25.46 7.76
CA GLY A 70 -42.74 26.15 7.63
C GLY A 70 -41.65 25.55 8.53
N ARG A 71 -41.97 25.22 9.79
CA ARG A 71 -41.02 24.59 10.71
C ARG A 71 -40.65 23.16 10.31
N LEU A 72 -41.62 22.36 9.85
CA LEU A 72 -41.35 21.00 9.34
C LEU A 72 -40.50 21.03 8.07
N VAL A 73 -40.73 21.98 7.16
CA VAL A 73 -39.90 22.15 5.97
C VAL A 73 -38.48 22.55 6.35
N MET A 74 -38.30 23.48 7.29
CA MET A 74 -36.96 23.87 7.77
C MET A 74 -36.22 22.71 8.45
N VAL A 75 -36.89 21.91 9.27
CA VAL A 75 -36.30 20.72 9.93
C VAL A 75 -35.97 19.63 8.91
N ALA A 76 -36.84 19.40 7.93
CA ALA A 76 -36.57 18.43 6.85
C ALA A 76 -35.37 18.86 5.99
N TRP A 77 -35.24 20.14 5.67
CA TRP A 77 -34.09 20.69 4.95
C TRP A 77 -32.80 20.62 5.77
N SER A 78 -32.83 20.91 7.07
CA SER A 78 -31.64 20.78 7.91
C SER A 78 -31.20 19.32 8.09
N ALA A 79 -32.15 18.40 8.20
CA ALA A 79 -31.87 16.96 8.24
C ALA A 79 -31.24 16.48 6.93
N LEU A 80 -31.80 16.88 5.78
CA LEU A 80 -31.26 16.53 4.46
C LEU A 80 -29.83 17.05 4.24
N LEU A 81 -29.55 18.30 4.65
CA LEU A 81 -28.20 18.88 4.61
C LEU A 81 -27.23 18.14 5.54
N SER A 82 -27.70 17.71 6.72
CA SER A 82 -26.88 16.93 7.67
C SER A 82 -26.54 15.54 7.12
N PHE A 83 -27.48 14.87 6.45
CA PHE A 83 -27.21 13.59 5.78
C PHE A 83 -26.27 13.73 4.57
N ALA A 84 -26.36 14.84 3.83
CA ALA A 84 -25.44 15.14 2.74
C ALA A 84 -24.01 15.44 3.23
N ALA A 85 -23.85 16.08 4.40
CA ALA A 85 -22.55 16.34 5.00
C ALA A 85 -21.85 15.07 5.55
N CYS A 86 -22.61 14.01 5.86
CA CYS A 86 -22.07 12.72 6.31
C CYS A 86 -21.85 11.72 5.16
N ALA A 87 -21.97 12.13 3.90
CA ALA A 87 -21.59 11.30 2.77
C ALA A 87 -20.07 11.10 2.76
N ASN A 88 -19.60 10.01 3.39
CA ASN A 88 -18.23 9.54 3.25
C ASN A 88 -17.99 9.19 1.78
N ILE A 89 -17.50 10.14 1.00
CA ILE A 89 -17.04 9.89 -0.37
C ILE A 89 -15.87 8.92 -0.25
N THR A 90 -16.11 7.65 -0.52
CA THR A 90 -15.07 6.64 -0.64
C THR A 90 -14.27 6.97 -1.90
N VAL A 91 -13.28 7.87 -1.78
CA VAL A 91 -12.36 8.14 -2.87
C VAL A 91 -11.64 6.83 -3.18
N ASN A 92 -11.97 6.24 -4.33
CA ASN A 92 -11.31 5.05 -4.82
C ASN A 92 -9.88 5.44 -5.20
N ILE A 93 -8.92 5.20 -4.31
CA ILE A 93 -7.51 5.36 -4.63
C ILE A 93 -7.14 4.23 -5.56
N TYR A 94 -6.87 4.61 -6.80
CA TYR A 94 -6.35 3.71 -7.80
C TYR A 94 -4.86 3.51 -7.55
N PHE A 95 -4.45 2.27 -7.31
CA PHE A 95 -3.05 1.89 -7.21
C PHE A 95 -2.63 1.24 -8.54
N PRO A 96 -1.78 1.89 -9.35
CA PRO A 96 -1.40 1.39 -10.66
C PRO A 96 -0.36 0.27 -10.53
N GLU A 97 -0.79 -0.95 -10.17
CA GLU A 97 0.11 -2.09 -9.86
C GLU A 97 1.16 -2.36 -10.94
N LYS A 98 0.74 -2.33 -12.21
CA LYS A 98 1.63 -2.59 -13.35
C LYS A 98 2.72 -1.53 -13.46
N ASP A 99 2.37 -0.25 -13.31
CA ASP A 99 3.31 0.85 -13.43
C ASP A 99 4.28 0.91 -12.28
N VAL A 100 3.79 0.64 -11.06
CA VAL A 100 4.63 0.56 -9.86
C VAL A 100 5.60 -0.61 -9.97
N LYS A 101 5.15 -1.76 -10.47
CA LYS A 101 6.02 -2.92 -10.72
C LYS A 101 7.09 -2.62 -11.76
N SER A 102 6.74 -1.90 -12.82
CA SER A 102 7.68 -1.45 -13.85
C SER A 102 8.71 -0.48 -13.26
N ALA A 103 8.27 0.55 -12.55
CA ALA A 103 9.13 1.56 -11.93
C ALA A 103 10.14 0.93 -10.94
N TYR A 104 9.70 -0.01 -10.10
CA TYR A 104 10.62 -0.74 -9.22
C TYR A 104 11.70 -1.50 -10.00
N LYS A 105 11.34 -2.19 -11.08
CA LYS A 105 12.31 -2.93 -11.90
C LYS A 105 13.31 -1.98 -12.56
N SER A 106 12.85 -0.87 -13.14
CA SER A 106 13.72 0.15 -13.73
C SER A 106 14.68 0.75 -12.71
N LEU A 107 14.20 1.04 -11.49
CA LEU A 107 15.04 1.53 -10.40
C LEU A 107 16.04 0.50 -9.90
N GLU A 108 15.66 -0.77 -9.77
CA GLU A 108 16.59 -1.85 -9.40
C GLU A 108 17.69 -2.01 -10.47
N GLU A 109 17.33 -1.97 -11.75
CA GLU A 109 18.29 -2.05 -12.85
C GLU A 109 19.26 -0.86 -12.85
N GLU A 110 18.78 0.36 -12.67
CA GLU A 110 19.63 1.56 -12.71
C GLU A 110 20.45 1.77 -11.44
N LEU A 111 19.88 1.47 -10.26
CA LEU A 111 20.48 1.83 -8.97
C LEU A 111 21.21 0.68 -8.28
N LEU A 112 20.87 -0.59 -8.58
CA LEU A 112 21.62 -1.74 -8.05
C LEU A 112 22.74 -2.19 -8.98
N GLN A 113 22.67 -1.90 -10.28
CA GLN A 113 23.82 -2.11 -11.18
C GLN A 113 24.80 -0.93 -11.02
N ALA A 114 26.03 -1.20 -10.57
CA ALA A 114 27.14 -0.25 -10.66
C ALA A 114 27.39 0.13 -12.13
N PRO A 115 27.95 1.32 -12.46
CA PRO A 115 27.73 1.99 -13.74
C PRO A 115 28.21 1.10 -14.89
N LYS A 116 27.26 0.46 -15.58
CA LYS A 116 27.48 0.10 -16.97
C LYS A 116 27.66 1.43 -17.68
N LYS A 117 28.81 1.58 -18.34
CA LYS A 117 29.02 2.59 -19.37
C LYS A 117 27.75 2.71 -20.20
N GLU A 118 27.33 3.94 -20.44
CA GLU A 118 26.30 4.32 -21.40
C GLU A 118 26.43 3.43 -22.66
N GLN A 119 25.55 2.45 -22.76
CA GLN A 119 25.23 1.82 -24.02
C GLN A 119 23.83 2.31 -24.33
N GLN A 120 23.81 3.29 -25.24
CA GLN A 120 22.64 3.67 -26.02
C GLN A 120 21.92 2.41 -26.49
N GLU A 121 20.81 2.06 -25.85
CA GLU A 121 19.80 1.23 -26.50
C GLU A 121 18.96 2.15 -27.39
N ALA A 122 19.49 2.36 -28.59
CA ALA A 122 18.64 2.52 -29.76
C ALA A 122 17.78 1.24 -29.89
N PRO A 123 16.50 1.34 -30.30
CA PRO A 123 15.62 0.17 -30.39
C PRO A 123 16.24 -0.90 -31.29
N ALA A 124 16.35 -2.12 -30.78
CA ALA A 124 16.82 -3.28 -31.53
C ALA A 124 15.83 -3.59 -32.67
N GLU A 125 16.13 -3.09 -33.87
CA GLU A 125 15.64 -3.66 -35.12
C GLU A 125 16.24 -5.05 -35.31
N SER A 126 15.38 -6.05 -35.52
CA SER A 126 15.77 -7.38 -35.98
C SER A 126 16.55 -7.29 -37.31
N PRO A 127 17.62 -8.08 -37.53
CA PRO A 127 18.32 -8.07 -38.80
C PRO A 127 17.44 -8.67 -39.90
N ARG A 128 16.89 -7.79 -40.75
CA ARG A 128 16.29 -8.21 -42.03
C ARG A 128 17.43 -8.49 -43.02
N SER A 129 17.42 -9.72 -43.51
CA SER A 129 18.20 -10.21 -44.65
C SER A 129 18.20 -9.22 -45.82
N TYR A 130 19.39 -8.83 -46.26
CA TYR A 130 19.67 -7.95 -47.39
C TYR A 130 19.68 -8.71 -48.71
N LEU A 131 18.56 -9.28 -49.18
CA LEU A 131 18.44 -9.79 -50.55
C LEU A 131 16.99 -9.72 -51.07
N GLN A 132 16.36 -8.55 -50.99
CA GLN A 132 15.10 -8.31 -51.73
C GLN A 132 14.89 -6.83 -52.07
N GLN A 133 15.95 -6.17 -52.50
CA GLN A 133 15.94 -4.75 -52.85
C GLN A 133 16.09 -4.58 -54.37
N ASP A 134 15.09 -5.01 -55.15
CA ASP A 134 14.97 -4.49 -56.53
C ASP A 134 13.62 -4.66 -57.27
N ARG A 135 12.49 -4.96 -56.62
CA ARG A 135 11.21 -5.19 -57.35
C ARG A 135 9.93 -4.61 -56.75
N GLN A 136 10.01 -3.60 -55.89
CA GLN A 136 8.81 -3.05 -55.22
C GLN A 136 8.65 -1.52 -55.29
N SER A 137 9.34 -0.84 -56.21
CA SER A 137 9.32 0.64 -56.31
C SER A 137 8.08 1.25 -56.99
N LEU A 138 7.21 0.46 -57.64
CA LEU A 138 6.03 1.02 -58.34
C LEU A 138 4.68 0.80 -57.63
N LEU A 139 4.58 -0.12 -56.67
CA LEU A 139 3.34 -0.35 -55.90
C LEU A 139 3.32 0.39 -54.55
N ALA A 140 4.43 1.00 -54.14
CA ALA A 140 4.55 1.76 -52.89
C ALA A 140 3.97 3.18 -52.98
N MET A 141 3.85 3.76 -54.18
CA MET A 141 3.40 5.15 -54.36
C MET A 141 1.86 5.31 -54.35
N MET A 142 1.09 4.21 -54.45
CA MET A 142 -0.39 4.23 -54.43
C MET A 142 -1.03 3.90 -53.07
N ARG A 143 -0.24 3.79 -51.99
CA ARG A 143 -0.72 3.52 -50.62
C ARG A 143 -0.46 4.65 -49.62
N SER A 144 -0.20 5.87 -50.09
CA SER A 144 -0.01 7.07 -49.25
C SER A 144 -1.31 7.66 -48.69
N SER A 145 -2.46 7.05 -48.97
CA SER A 145 -3.77 7.56 -48.57
C SER A 145 -4.54 6.51 -47.78
N ARG A 146 -4.17 6.29 -46.51
CA ARG A 146 -5.10 5.83 -45.46
C ARG A 146 -4.45 5.91 -44.08
N LEU A 147 -4.97 6.87 -43.32
CA LEU A 147 -5.16 6.84 -41.87
C LEU A 147 -3.88 7.00 -41.05
N THR A 148 -3.76 8.21 -40.49
CA THR A 148 -2.99 8.53 -39.28
C THR A 148 -3.25 7.47 -38.21
N LEU A 149 -2.36 6.49 -38.17
CA LEU A 149 -2.26 5.48 -37.14
C LEU A 149 -1.65 6.19 -35.94
N VAL A 150 -2.50 6.76 -35.08
CA VAL A 150 -2.07 7.22 -33.76
C VAL A 150 -1.49 5.99 -33.07
N THR A 151 -0.19 6.01 -32.84
CA THR A 151 0.56 4.97 -32.14
C THR A 151 0.13 4.98 -30.67
N GLU A 152 -0.96 4.29 -30.37
CA GLU A 152 -1.44 4.02 -29.00
C GLU A 152 -0.46 3.13 -28.19
N ALA A 153 0.64 2.68 -28.81
CA ALA A 153 1.67 1.84 -28.19
C ALA A 153 2.59 2.58 -27.20
N MET A 154 2.44 3.90 -26.99
CA MET A 154 3.33 4.70 -26.12
C MET A 154 2.65 5.33 -24.89
N ALA A 155 1.36 5.08 -24.65
CA ALA A 155 0.64 5.71 -23.55
C ALA A 155 0.82 5.01 -22.19
N GLN A 156 1.21 3.73 -22.17
CA GLN A 156 1.33 2.96 -20.91
C GLN A 156 2.67 3.22 -20.16
N ASP A 157 3.70 3.70 -20.84
CA ASP A 157 5.00 4.00 -20.21
C ASP A 157 5.05 5.36 -19.47
N ASP A 158 4.05 6.22 -19.63
CA ASP A 158 4.09 7.58 -19.06
C ASP A 158 4.09 7.57 -17.53
N LEU A 159 3.21 6.80 -16.89
CA LEU A 159 3.09 6.82 -15.44
C LEU A 159 4.28 6.13 -14.74
N SER A 160 4.73 4.98 -15.26
CA SER A 160 5.92 4.27 -14.79
C SER A 160 7.17 5.15 -14.81
N ARG A 161 7.38 5.87 -15.92
CA ARG A 161 8.51 6.80 -16.09
C ARG A 161 8.41 7.98 -15.12
N ARG A 162 7.23 8.58 -14.98
CA ARG A 162 6.99 9.68 -14.04
C ARG A 162 7.20 9.27 -12.58
N ILE A 163 6.78 8.06 -12.19
CA ILE A 163 7.06 7.51 -10.86
C ILE A 163 8.58 7.38 -10.66
N THR A 164 9.28 6.81 -11.63
CA THR A 164 10.74 6.67 -11.59
C THR A 164 11.45 8.02 -11.46
N GLU A 165 11.08 9.00 -12.27
CA GLU A 165 11.62 10.37 -12.22
C GLU A 165 11.34 11.05 -10.88
N GLU A 166 10.12 10.90 -10.34
CA GLU A 166 9.76 11.43 -9.04
C GLU A 166 10.58 10.76 -7.92
N ILE A 167 10.80 9.44 -7.97
CA ILE A 167 11.63 8.74 -6.96
C ILE A 167 13.08 9.18 -7.01
N LYS A 168 13.62 9.49 -8.19
CA LYS A 168 14.99 10.04 -8.31
C LYS A 168 15.15 11.40 -7.63
N SER A 169 14.05 12.11 -7.38
CA SER A 169 14.07 13.34 -6.58
C SER A 169 14.24 13.09 -5.06
N TYR A 170 14.13 11.84 -4.59
CA TYR A 170 14.30 11.44 -3.19
C TYR A 170 15.70 10.89 -2.91
N PRO A 171 16.66 11.71 -2.43
CA PRO A 171 18.04 11.27 -2.21
C PRO A 171 18.15 10.13 -1.18
N GLU A 172 17.25 10.08 -0.20
CA GLU A 172 17.18 9.00 0.78
C GLU A 172 16.85 7.64 0.16
N VAL A 173 16.01 7.61 -0.89
CA VAL A 173 15.64 6.38 -1.59
C VAL A 173 16.81 5.90 -2.44
N ILE A 174 17.51 6.82 -3.11
CA ILE A 174 18.73 6.48 -3.86
C ILE A 174 19.81 5.93 -2.92
N ALA A 175 19.99 6.54 -1.75
CA ALA A 175 20.94 6.07 -0.74
C ALA A 175 20.55 4.66 -0.23
N ALA A 176 19.26 4.42 0.00
CA ALA A 176 18.75 3.11 0.42
C ALA A 176 18.99 2.03 -0.65
N TYR A 177 18.73 2.30 -1.93
CA TYR A 177 19.05 1.36 -3.02
C TYR A 177 20.54 1.03 -3.06
N LYS A 178 21.42 2.03 -2.94
CA LYS A 178 22.88 1.79 -2.87
C LYS A 178 23.25 0.95 -1.64
N GLY A 179 22.60 1.18 -0.49
CA GLY A 179 22.74 0.36 0.71
C GLY A 179 22.40 -1.11 0.45
N ILE A 180 21.23 -1.36 -0.13
CA ILE A 180 20.74 -2.68 -0.52
C ILE A 180 21.73 -3.36 -1.48
N GLY A 181 22.17 -2.65 -2.52
CA GLY A 181 23.13 -3.15 -3.50
C GLY A 181 24.45 -3.60 -2.87
N ARG A 182 25.00 -2.83 -1.91
CA ARG A 182 26.24 -3.18 -1.20
C ARG A 182 26.11 -4.44 -0.35
N ARG A 183 24.96 -4.66 0.30
CA ARG A 183 24.73 -5.84 1.18
C ARG A 183 24.27 -7.08 0.41
N LEU A 184 23.86 -6.93 -0.85
CA LEU A 184 23.28 -8.00 -1.66
C LEU A 184 24.15 -9.27 -1.73
N PRO A 185 25.49 -9.21 -1.90
CA PRO A 185 26.32 -10.42 -1.94
C PRO A 185 26.27 -11.22 -0.64
N THR A 186 26.45 -10.57 0.51
CA THR A 186 26.41 -11.20 1.83
C THR A 186 25.02 -11.75 2.13
N LEU A 187 23.98 -10.99 1.79
CA LEU A 187 22.60 -11.39 1.98
C LEU A 187 22.23 -12.63 1.12
N ASN A 188 22.77 -12.72 -0.10
CA ASN A 188 22.60 -13.90 -0.95
C ASN A 188 23.24 -15.14 -0.33
N GLN A 189 24.42 -15.04 0.29
CA GLN A 189 25.04 -16.16 0.99
C GLN A 189 24.16 -16.70 2.13
N LEU A 190 23.48 -15.81 2.87
CA LEU A 190 22.53 -16.21 3.91
C LEU A 190 21.30 -16.91 3.32
N ARG A 191 20.79 -16.45 2.17
CA ARG A 191 19.67 -17.08 1.45
C ARG A 191 20.05 -18.45 0.88
N ASP A 192 21.25 -18.58 0.32
CA ASP A 192 21.76 -19.84 -0.25
C ASP A 192 21.86 -20.93 0.81
N ARG A 193 22.22 -20.55 2.05
CA ARG A 193 22.24 -21.44 3.22
C ARG A 193 20.85 -21.72 3.81
N GLY A 194 19.81 -21.06 3.30
CA GLY A 194 18.44 -21.17 3.81
C GLY A 194 18.22 -20.54 5.18
N LEU A 195 19.14 -19.70 5.66
CA LEU A 195 19.05 -19.07 6.99
C LEU A 195 18.03 -17.94 7.03
N VAL A 196 17.79 -17.31 5.88
CA VAL A 196 16.87 -16.18 5.72
C VAL A 196 15.96 -16.39 4.51
N GLY A 197 14.82 -15.71 4.49
CA GLY A 197 13.87 -15.74 3.38
C GLY A 197 13.19 -14.41 3.13
N GLU A 198 12.60 -14.26 1.94
CA GLU A 198 11.81 -13.09 1.54
C GLU A 198 10.39 -13.21 2.09
N ALA A 199 9.99 -12.32 2.99
CA ALA A 199 8.65 -12.28 3.57
C ALA A 199 7.64 -11.64 2.61
N ASN A 200 6.35 -11.81 2.92
CA ASN A 200 5.26 -11.29 2.09
C ASN A 200 5.11 -9.77 2.16
N ASP A 201 5.67 -9.11 3.18
CA ASP A 201 5.71 -7.65 3.32
C ASP A 201 6.95 -7.01 2.67
N GLY A 202 7.74 -7.81 1.94
CA GLY A 202 8.93 -7.32 1.22
C GLY A 202 10.16 -7.16 2.11
N LYS A 203 10.14 -7.68 3.35
CA LYS A 203 11.31 -7.74 4.23
C LYS A 203 12.06 -9.06 4.10
N VAL A 204 13.29 -9.08 4.62
CA VAL A 204 14.04 -10.31 4.84
C VAL A 204 13.91 -10.74 6.29
N VAL A 205 13.55 -11.99 6.51
CA VAL A 205 13.30 -12.56 7.84
C VAL A 205 14.17 -13.79 8.07
N VAL A 206 14.64 -13.95 9.31
CA VAL A 206 15.37 -15.16 9.74
C VAL A 206 14.42 -16.36 9.76
N ARG A 207 14.86 -17.45 9.14
CA ARG A 207 14.15 -18.73 9.06
C ARG A 207 14.80 -19.83 9.89
N ALA A 208 16.13 -19.74 10.04
CA ALA A 208 16.91 -20.65 10.84
C ALA A 208 16.66 -20.47 12.34
N ASP A 209 17.17 -21.43 13.12
CA ASP A 209 17.29 -21.26 14.56
C ASP A 209 18.15 -20.01 14.86
N PRO A 210 17.75 -19.13 15.80
CA PRO A 210 18.51 -17.95 16.16
C PRO A 210 19.99 -18.21 16.48
N SER A 211 20.35 -19.42 16.96
CA SER A 211 21.73 -19.82 17.22
C SER A 211 22.61 -19.91 15.96
N GLN A 212 22.00 -20.04 14.78
CA GLN A 212 22.71 -20.14 13.49
C GLN A 212 22.93 -18.76 12.83
N VAL A 213 22.35 -17.71 13.38
CA VAL A 213 22.44 -16.33 12.86
C VAL A 213 23.19 -15.49 13.89
N GLY A 214 24.38 -15.02 13.52
CA GLY A 214 25.18 -14.18 14.41
C GLY A 214 24.59 -12.77 14.58
N GLU A 215 25.05 -12.03 15.60
CA GLU A 215 24.65 -10.63 15.80
C GLU A 215 24.98 -9.76 14.58
N ALA A 216 26.08 -10.05 13.88
CA ALA A 216 26.45 -9.36 12.65
C ALA A 216 25.41 -9.58 11.52
N ASP A 217 24.91 -10.81 11.36
CA ASP A 217 23.87 -11.13 10.38
C ASP A 217 22.54 -10.47 10.77
N ALA A 218 22.20 -10.46 12.07
CA ALA A 218 21.01 -9.79 12.57
C ALA A 218 21.08 -8.26 12.37
N ALA A 219 22.25 -7.64 12.58
CA ALA A 219 22.49 -6.22 12.27
C ALA A 219 22.33 -5.95 10.77
N LEU A 220 22.92 -6.79 9.91
CA LEU A 220 22.78 -6.70 8.47
C LEU A 220 21.32 -6.76 8.02
N LEU A 221 20.52 -7.67 8.58
CA LEU A 221 19.09 -7.76 8.27
C LEU A 221 18.29 -6.55 8.74
N ARG A 222 18.64 -5.96 9.89
CA ARG A 222 18.01 -4.72 10.36
C ARG A 222 18.27 -3.56 9.40
N GLU A 223 19.52 -3.37 8.98
CA GLU A 223 19.90 -2.34 8.01
C GLU A 223 19.26 -2.57 6.63
N GLU A 224 19.22 -3.83 6.18
CA GLU A 224 18.56 -4.19 4.93
C GLU A 224 17.06 -3.85 4.98
N ASN A 225 16.38 -4.21 6.06
CA ASN A 225 14.96 -3.93 6.22
C ASN A 225 14.67 -2.45 6.42
N SER A 226 15.56 -1.68 7.05
CA SER A 226 15.40 -0.22 7.15
C SER A 226 15.48 0.44 5.77
N ASP A 227 16.43 0.04 4.94
CA ASP A 227 16.56 0.59 3.58
C ASP A 227 15.37 0.20 2.69
N ARG A 228 14.89 -1.05 2.78
CA ARG A 228 13.68 -1.49 2.08
C ARG A 228 12.45 -0.70 2.49
N GLU A 229 12.32 -0.38 3.79
CA GLU A 229 11.24 0.47 4.27
C GLU A 229 11.32 1.90 3.70
N VAL A 230 12.52 2.47 3.60
CA VAL A 230 12.74 3.77 2.95
C VAL A 230 12.29 3.72 1.48
N VAL A 231 12.68 2.69 0.74
CA VAL A 231 12.29 2.49 -0.67
C VAL A 231 10.76 2.39 -0.81
N ILE A 232 10.10 1.54 -0.03
CA ILE A 232 8.65 1.34 -0.06
C ILE A 232 7.90 2.63 0.31
N ASN A 233 8.37 3.35 1.33
CA ASN A 233 7.80 4.63 1.75
C ASN A 233 7.96 5.69 0.65
N GLY A 234 9.12 5.76 0.01
CA GLY A 234 9.39 6.66 -1.11
C GLY A 234 8.46 6.39 -2.30
N MET A 235 8.29 5.12 -2.66
CA MET A 235 7.35 4.71 -3.70
C MET A 235 5.92 5.14 -3.37
N ALA A 236 5.46 4.90 -2.14
CA ALA A 236 4.12 5.28 -1.74
C ALA A 236 3.89 6.80 -1.79
N LYS A 237 4.89 7.60 -1.38
CA LYS A 237 4.85 9.07 -1.50
C LYS A 237 4.80 9.53 -2.96
N ALA A 238 5.63 8.97 -3.83
CA ALA A 238 5.66 9.30 -5.25
C ALA A 238 4.28 9.06 -5.91
N ILE A 239 3.66 7.91 -5.63
CA ILE A 239 2.33 7.57 -6.15
C ILE A 239 1.28 8.59 -5.67
N LEU A 240 1.26 8.89 -4.37
CA LEU A 240 0.30 9.86 -3.81
C LEU A 240 0.46 11.26 -4.39
N LYS A 241 1.71 11.68 -4.64
CA LYS A 241 2.01 12.97 -5.27
C LYS A 241 1.51 13.03 -6.71
N LEU A 242 1.82 12.01 -7.51
CA LEU A 242 1.42 11.95 -8.92
C LEU A 242 -0.09 11.82 -9.10
N THR A 243 -0.76 11.13 -8.17
CA THR A 243 -2.23 10.99 -8.16
C THR A 243 -2.96 12.16 -7.48
N ARG A 244 -2.22 13.13 -6.90
CA ARG A 244 -2.76 14.29 -6.17
C ARG A 244 -3.63 13.90 -4.96
N GLN A 245 -3.20 12.88 -4.21
CA GLN A 245 -3.92 12.28 -3.08
C GLN A 245 -3.20 12.40 -1.72
N GLU A 246 -2.25 13.32 -1.61
CA GLU A 246 -1.38 13.51 -0.44
C GLU A 246 -2.12 13.90 0.86
N GLY A 247 -3.35 14.41 0.76
CA GLY A 247 -4.05 15.09 1.86
C GLY A 247 -4.54 14.21 3.03
N ALA A 248 -4.42 12.88 2.97
CA ALA A 248 -4.89 12.01 4.06
C ALA A 248 -3.85 10.94 4.45
N SER A 249 -3.50 10.88 5.74
CA SER A 249 -2.59 9.88 6.30
C SER A 249 -3.09 8.44 6.10
N ALA A 250 -4.41 8.24 6.07
CA ALA A 250 -5.03 6.95 5.74
C ALA A 250 -4.69 6.47 4.31
N ASN A 251 -4.48 7.41 3.36
CA ASN A 251 -4.10 7.08 1.99
C ASN A 251 -2.68 6.52 1.94
N LEU A 252 -1.76 7.10 2.72
CA LEU A 252 -0.38 6.64 2.81
C LEU A 252 -0.31 5.22 3.35
N ALA A 253 -1.04 4.89 4.41
CA ALA A 253 -1.04 3.53 4.96
C ALA A 253 -1.52 2.49 3.93
N ARG A 254 -2.60 2.79 3.21
CA ARG A 254 -3.12 1.90 2.16
C ARG A 254 -2.14 1.74 1.00
N VAL A 255 -1.65 2.83 0.43
CA VAL A 255 -0.71 2.81 -0.70
C VAL A 255 0.60 2.16 -0.30
N LYS A 256 1.10 2.39 0.92
CA LYS A 256 2.28 1.73 1.47
C LYS A 256 2.10 0.21 1.51
N SER A 257 0.95 -0.28 1.94
CA SER A 257 0.67 -1.72 1.95
C SER A 257 0.70 -2.33 0.54
N GLN A 258 0.15 -1.63 -0.45
CA GLN A 258 0.15 -2.09 -1.85
C GLN A 258 1.55 -2.01 -2.48
N ALA A 259 2.30 -0.95 -2.17
CA ALA A 259 3.69 -0.78 -2.60
C ALA A 259 4.62 -1.84 -1.99
N SER A 260 4.38 -2.21 -0.72
CA SER A 260 5.07 -3.29 0.00
C SER A 260 4.79 -4.65 -0.64
N GLU A 261 3.53 -4.99 -0.92
CA GLU A 261 3.18 -6.25 -1.61
C GLU A 261 3.78 -6.31 -3.02
N THR A 262 3.74 -5.20 -3.76
CA THR A 262 4.34 -5.13 -5.10
C THR A 262 5.86 -5.35 -5.04
N PHE A 263 6.53 -4.70 -4.09
CA PHE A 263 7.96 -4.91 -3.84
C PHE A 263 8.23 -6.38 -3.48
N ALA A 264 7.46 -6.95 -2.56
CA ALA A 264 7.57 -8.36 -2.16
C ALA A 264 7.39 -9.30 -3.35
N SER A 265 6.38 -9.08 -4.20
CA SER A 265 6.17 -9.85 -5.43
C SER A 265 7.40 -9.84 -6.32
N ILE A 266 8.03 -8.68 -6.55
CA ILE A 266 9.24 -8.60 -7.38
C ILE A 266 10.38 -9.41 -6.74
N ARG A 267 10.58 -9.32 -5.42
CA ARG A 267 11.62 -10.08 -4.72
C ARG A 267 11.40 -11.59 -4.79
N ARG A 268 10.15 -12.06 -4.69
CA ARG A 268 9.79 -13.47 -4.84
C ARG A 268 9.99 -13.96 -6.29
N ASP A 269 9.62 -13.13 -7.26
CA ASP A 269 9.81 -13.42 -8.67
C ASP A 269 11.32 -13.54 -9.01
N ALA A 270 12.15 -12.66 -8.43
CA ALA A 270 13.60 -12.64 -8.60
C ALA A 270 14.37 -13.66 -7.74
N ALA A 271 13.69 -14.33 -6.79
CA ALA A 271 14.34 -15.34 -5.94
C ALA A 271 14.89 -16.51 -6.77
N ARG A 272 16.06 -17.01 -6.38
CA ARG A 272 16.69 -18.17 -7.03
C ARG A 272 16.05 -19.49 -6.59
N PRO A 273 16.16 -20.57 -7.40
CA PRO A 273 15.84 -21.91 -6.93
C PRO A 273 16.60 -22.23 -5.62
N GLY A 274 15.92 -22.85 -4.67
CA GLY A 274 16.44 -23.16 -3.34
C GLY A 274 16.24 -22.06 -2.30
N TRP A 275 15.78 -20.85 -2.66
CA TRP A 275 15.53 -19.78 -1.68
C TRP A 275 14.14 -19.88 -1.05
N TRP A 276 14.05 -19.46 0.21
CA TRP A 276 12.78 -19.36 0.92
C TRP A 276 12.04 -18.07 0.56
N VAL A 277 10.77 -18.22 0.20
CA VAL A 277 9.86 -17.11 -0.08
C VAL A 277 8.54 -17.34 0.65
N GLN A 278 7.92 -16.27 1.12
CA GLN A 278 6.61 -16.30 1.75
C GLN A 278 5.54 -15.80 0.77
N HIS A 279 4.54 -16.64 0.50
CA HIS A 279 3.39 -16.26 -0.32
C HIS A 279 2.50 -15.22 0.40
N PRO A 280 1.62 -14.52 -0.33
CA PRO A 280 0.68 -13.56 0.27
C PRO A 280 -0.20 -14.15 1.37
N ASN A 281 -0.54 -15.45 1.28
CA ASN A 281 -1.28 -16.17 2.31
C ASN A 281 -0.47 -16.50 3.58
N GLY A 282 0.80 -16.08 3.65
CA GLY A 282 1.71 -16.33 4.76
C GLY A 282 2.44 -17.68 4.71
N ALA A 283 2.12 -18.55 3.74
CA ALA A 283 2.78 -19.84 3.60
C ALA A 283 4.21 -19.67 3.05
N TRP A 284 5.15 -20.39 3.66
CA TRP A 284 6.54 -20.41 3.22
C TRP A 284 6.79 -21.56 2.25
N THR A 285 7.44 -21.28 1.15
CA THR A 285 7.88 -22.28 0.16
C THR A 285 9.35 -22.07 -0.18
N ARG A 286 10.00 -23.16 -0.57
CA ARG A 286 11.34 -23.12 -1.14
C ARG A 286 11.17 -23.20 -2.65
N LYS A 287 11.66 -22.17 -3.35
CA LYS A 287 11.53 -22.06 -4.81
C LYS A 287 12.34 -23.11 -5.55
#